data_AF-A0A9X1QV94-F1
#
_entry.id   AF-A0A9X1QV94-F1
#
_cell.length_a   1.000
_cell.length_b   1.000
_cell.length_c   1.000
_cell.angle_alpha   90.00
_cell.angle_beta   90.00
_cell.angle_gamma   90.00
#
_symmetry.space_group_name_H-M   'P 1'
#
loop_
_entity.id
_entity.type
_entity.pdbx_description
1 polymer ?
#
loop_
_entity_poly.entity_id
_entity_poly.type
_entity_poly.pdbx_seq_one_letter_code
_entity_poly.pdbx_strand_id
1 'polypeptide(L)'
;MNNLGQSENKYIDFVSDEHLLKCISNLHNSYLSAKREFTKKKFYKNKVDIFKLTFDSRFNQLSEEELIKLELSRQIDKSVNNAIGTFHEEVLGGIEGFNSGRFLGYDLKANDDSLFAEIKNKHNTMNSSSAESAFQKLARFANDNKNSKCYLVQILAKKSFCKKWEAIINGKEYSHSRVYIISGDQFYTLVTGKKKALFYLYKSLPNAINDFLKSVSEEKLNENNILSEISKSAKDNNRTILDEITFENFLYYKGFDRLK
;
A
#
# COMPACT_ATOMS: atom_id res chain seq x y z
N MET A 1 27.64 31.14 23.65
CA MET A 1 26.96 29.84 23.49
C MET A 1 26.86 29.58 22.01
N ASN A 2 27.56 28.55 21.53
CA ASN A 2 27.63 28.22 20.11
C ASN A 2 26.26 27.76 19.64
N ASN A 3 25.61 28.55 18.77
CA ASN A 3 24.57 28.04 17.88
C ASN A 3 25.26 27.05 16.94
N LEU A 4 25.23 25.77 17.30
CA LEU A 4 25.42 24.68 16.35
C LEU A 4 24.27 24.84 15.34
N GLY A 5 24.57 25.45 14.19
CA GLY A 5 23.62 25.54 13.10
C GLY A 5 23.17 24.13 12.74
N GLN A 6 21.94 23.78 13.11
CA GLN A 6 21.28 22.62 12.49
C GLN A 6 21.31 22.89 10.99
N SER A 7 22.01 22.03 10.24
CA SER A 7 21.97 22.11 8.79
C SER A 7 20.51 22.02 8.37
N GLU A 8 20.01 23.00 7.61
CA GLU A 8 18.67 22.92 7.04
C GLU A 8 18.55 21.60 6.25
N ASN A 9 17.46 20.87 6.47
CA ASN A 9 17.17 19.67 5.70
C ASN A 9 17.10 20.03 4.21
N LYS A 10 17.76 19.22 3.38
CA LYS A 10 17.83 19.41 1.93
C LYS A 10 16.48 19.21 1.25
N TYR A 11 15.63 18.32 1.76
CA TYR A 11 14.42 17.88 1.05
C TYR A 11 13.12 18.50 1.58
N ILE A 12 12.85 18.33 2.88
CA ILE A 12 11.64 18.82 3.57
C ILE A 12 11.98 19.15 5.02
N ASP A 13 11.26 20.11 5.59
CA ASP A 13 11.58 20.75 6.87
C ASP A 13 10.78 20.19 8.07
N PHE A 14 10.10 19.04 7.88
CA PHE A 14 9.28 18.41 8.92
C PHE A 14 9.69 16.96 9.24
N VAL A 15 10.68 16.41 8.55
CA VAL A 15 11.41 15.18 8.88
C VAL A 15 12.88 15.35 8.49
N SER A 16 13.80 14.61 9.10
CA SER A 16 15.21 14.66 8.70
C SER A 16 15.45 14.05 7.31
N ASP A 17 16.50 14.50 6.62
CA ASP A 17 16.91 13.92 5.34
C ASP A 17 17.23 12.42 5.46
N GLU A 18 17.89 12.02 6.54
CA GLU A 18 18.19 10.62 6.84
C GLU A 18 16.91 9.78 6.93
N HIS A 19 15.88 10.28 7.63
CA HIS A 19 14.61 9.58 7.76
C HIS A 19 13.88 9.47 6.42
N LEU A 20 13.81 10.55 5.65
CA LEU A 20 13.16 10.52 4.33
C LEU A 20 13.86 9.54 3.38
N LEU A 21 15.20 9.54 3.34
CA LEU A 21 15.97 8.61 2.52
C LEU A 21 15.78 7.16 2.98
N LYS A 22 15.63 6.92 4.29
CA LYS A 22 15.28 5.60 4.82
C LYS A 22 13.89 5.14 4.37
N CYS A 23 12.88 6.02 4.39
CA CYS A 23 11.55 5.72 3.85
C CYS A 23 11.61 5.36 2.36
N ILE A 24 12.39 6.13 1.57
CA ILE A 24 12.60 5.85 0.14
C ILE A 24 13.31 4.50 -0.05
N SER A 25 14.31 4.20 0.76
CA SER A 25 15.02 2.92 0.75
C SER A 25 14.10 1.75 1.05
N ASN A 26 13.25 1.85 2.07
CA ASN A 26 12.25 0.83 2.41
C ASN A 26 11.26 0.60 1.26
N LEU A 27 10.78 1.68 0.64
CA LEU A 27 9.90 1.61 -0.52
C LEU A 27 10.61 0.96 -1.70
N HIS A 28 11.84 1.37 -2.03
CA HIS A 28 12.65 0.78 -3.09
C HIS A 28 12.87 -0.72 -2.88
N ASN A 29 13.24 -1.13 -1.66
CA ASN A 29 13.38 -2.54 -1.31
C ASN A 29 12.07 -3.31 -1.48
N SER A 30 10.92 -2.69 -1.19
CA SER A 30 9.61 -3.30 -1.44
C SER A 30 9.34 -3.50 -2.93
N TYR A 31 9.76 -2.57 -3.80
CA TYR A 31 9.72 -2.74 -5.26
C TYR A 31 10.63 -3.90 -5.70
N LEU A 32 11.87 -3.95 -5.19
CA LEU A 32 12.81 -5.02 -5.50
C LEU A 32 12.27 -6.37 -5.05
N SER A 33 11.76 -6.49 -3.83
CA SER A 33 11.21 -7.74 -3.31
C SER A 33 9.92 -8.17 -4.01
N ALA A 34 9.07 -7.21 -4.43
CA ALA A 34 7.90 -7.51 -5.25
C ALA A 34 8.27 -8.14 -6.59
N LYS A 35 9.42 -7.76 -7.17
CA LYS A 35 9.97 -8.35 -8.40
C LYS A 35 10.75 -9.65 -8.14
N ARG A 36 11.70 -9.65 -7.20
CA ARG A 36 12.64 -10.76 -6.90
C ARG A 36 11.95 -11.98 -6.32
N GLU A 37 11.02 -11.80 -5.39
CA GLU A 37 10.42 -12.93 -4.67
C GLU A 37 9.11 -13.40 -5.31
N PHE A 38 8.77 -12.88 -6.49
CA PHE A 38 7.63 -13.39 -7.24
C PHE A 38 8.02 -14.78 -7.76
N THR A 39 7.56 -15.79 -7.03
CA THR A 39 7.78 -17.22 -7.32
C THR A 39 6.47 -17.82 -7.82
N LYS A 40 6.54 -18.96 -8.51
CA LYS A 40 5.36 -19.77 -8.85
C LYS A 40 4.45 -20.02 -7.63
N LYS A 41 5.05 -20.25 -6.45
CA LYS A 41 4.33 -20.37 -5.17
C LYS A 41 3.58 -19.07 -4.77
N LYS A 42 4.19 -17.89 -4.91
CA LYS A 42 3.51 -16.61 -4.64
C LYS A 42 2.38 -16.36 -5.63
N PHE A 43 2.58 -16.66 -6.91
CA PHE A 43 1.57 -16.50 -7.95
C PHE A 43 0.26 -17.24 -7.60
N TYR A 44 0.36 -18.47 -7.08
CA TYR A 44 -0.78 -19.27 -6.66
C TYR A 44 -1.26 -19.03 -5.22
N LYS A 45 -0.53 -18.28 -4.39
CA LYS A 45 -0.82 -18.11 -2.94
C LYS A 45 -2.24 -17.60 -2.68
N ASN A 46 -2.73 -16.66 -3.49
CA ASN A 46 -4.06 -16.08 -3.34
C ASN A 46 -5.09 -16.64 -4.32
N LYS A 47 -4.78 -17.78 -4.97
CA LYS A 47 -5.52 -18.38 -6.08
C LYS A 47 -5.68 -17.45 -7.28
N VAL A 48 -5.29 -17.94 -8.44
CA VAL A 48 -5.54 -17.26 -9.71
C VAL A 48 -7.00 -17.47 -10.11
N ASP A 49 -7.70 -16.41 -10.48
CA ASP A 49 -9.08 -16.50 -10.97
C ASP A 49 -9.10 -17.01 -12.41
N ILE A 50 -9.23 -18.33 -12.56
CA ILE A 50 -9.21 -19.02 -13.87
C ILE A 50 -10.42 -18.68 -14.72
N PHE A 51 -11.55 -18.31 -14.11
CA PHE A 51 -12.73 -17.89 -14.87
C PHE A 51 -12.48 -16.53 -15.51
N LYS A 52 -11.98 -15.56 -14.72
CA LYS A 52 -11.56 -14.26 -15.25
C LYS A 52 -10.54 -14.42 -16.38
N LEU A 53 -9.49 -15.22 -16.17
CA LEU A 53 -8.46 -15.43 -17.20
C LEU A 53 -9.04 -16.03 -18.49
N THR A 54 -9.98 -16.96 -18.37
CA THR A 54 -10.67 -17.54 -19.53
C THR A 54 -11.48 -16.48 -20.29
N PHE A 55 -12.25 -15.65 -19.58
CA PHE A 55 -13.00 -14.55 -20.21
C PHE A 55 -12.07 -13.52 -20.84
N ASP A 56 -11.00 -13.11 -20.16
CA ASP A 56 -10.04 -12.15 -20.69
C ASP A 56 -9.35 -12.67 -21.95
N SER A 57 -8.98 -13.96 -21.99
CA SER A 57 -8.41 -14.59 -23.19
C SER A 57 -9.33 -14.43 -24.39
N ARG A 58 -10.62 -14.75 -24.21
CA ARG A 58 -11.58 -14.81 -25.31
C ARG A 58 -12.10 -13.44 -25.70
N PHE A 59 -12.43 -12.59 -24.74
CA PHE A 59 -13.01 -11.28 -25.00
C PHE A 59 -11.97 -10.26 -25.46
N ASN A 60 -10.74 -10.35 -24.96
CA ASN A 60 -9.67 -9.42 -25.32
C ASN A 60 -8.67 -10.01 -26.34
N GLN A 61 -8.93 -11.23 -26.83
CA GLN A 61 -8.08 -11.94 -27.81
C GLN A 61 -6.61 -12.03 -27.38
N LEU A 62 -6.39 -12.25 -26.07
CA LEU A 62 -5.06 -12.34 -25.49
C LEU A 62 -4.54 -13.77 -25.54
N SER A 63 -3.28 -13.93 -25.90
CA SER A 63 -2.55 -15.19 -25.75
C SER A 63 -2.40 -15.56 -24.28
N GLU A 64 -2.21 -16.86 -24.01
CA GLU A 64 -2.02 -17.34 -22.63
C GLU A 64 -0.79 -16.72 -21.95
N GLU A 65 0.28 -16.46 -22.72
CA GLU A 65 1.47 -15.76 -22.22
C GLU A 65 1.19 -14.31 -21.82
N GLU A 66 0.42 -13.58 -22.63
CA GLU A 66 0.04 -12.19 -22.34
C GLU A 66 -0.85 -12.12 -21.10
N LEU A 67 -1.80 -13.04 -20.95
CA LEU A 67 -2.67 -13.12 -19.78
C LEU A 67 -1.88 -13.31 -18.50
N ILE A 68 -0.89 -14.20 -18.52
CA ILE A 68 -0.02 -14.41 -17.36
C ILE A 68 0.78 -13.16 -17.07
N LYS A 69 1.42 -12.55 -18.08
CA LYS A 69 2.20 -11.31 -17.88
C LYS A 69 1.35 -10.20 -17.26
N LEU A 70 0.10 -10.05 -17.69
CA LEU A 70 -0.84 -9.09 -17.11
C LEU A 70 -1.21 -9.43 -15.67
N GLU A 71 -1.49 -10.70 -15.36
CA GLU A 71 -1.83 -11.13 -14.00
C GLU A 71 -0.63 -11.02 -13.04
N LEU A 72 0.58 -11.37 -13.49
CA LEU A 72 1.84 -11.15 -12.78
C LEU A 72 2.02 -9.66 -12.45
N SER A 73 1.92 -8.81 -13.48
CA SER A 73 2.07 -7.36 -13.32
C SER A 73 1.03 -6.79 -12.34
N ARG A 74 -0.23 -7.22 -12.44
CA ARG A 74 -1.31 -6.81 -11.53
C ARG A 74 -1.03 -7.18 -10.07
N GLN A 75 -0.50 -8.37 -9.81
CA GLN A 75 -0.15 -8.80 -8.44
C GLN A 75 1.06 -8.04 -7.88
N ILE A 76 2.06 -7.76 -8.72
CA ILE A 76 3.20 -6.89 -8.37
C ILE A 76 2.71 -5.49 -8.04
N ASP A 77 1.90 -4.89 -8.91
CA ASP A 77 1.33 -3.55 -8.72
C ASP A 77 0.51 -3.43 -7.44
N LYS A 78 -0.26 -4.47 -7.09
CA LYS A 78 -1.00 -4.50 -5.82
C LYS A 78 -0.04 -4.43 -4.62
N SER A 79 1.07 -5.18 -4.67
CA SER A 79 2.07 -5.20 -3.60
C SER A 79 2.78 -3.84 -3.49
N VAL A 80 3.14 -3.24 -4.62
CA VAL A 80 3.72 -1.90 -4.70
C VAL A 80 2.77 -0.83 -4.14
N ASN A 81 1.49 -0.85 -4.52
CA ASN A 81 0.50 0.11 -4.02
C ASN A 81 0.33 0.04 -2.50
N ASN A 82 0.46 -1.16 -1.90
CA ASN A 82 0.45 -1.30 -0.44
C ASN A 82 1.71 -0.70 0.19
N ALA A 83 2.88 -0.92 -0.41
CA ALA A 83 4.13 -0.33 0.06
C ALA A 83 4.12 1.20 0.01
N ILE A 84 3.45 1.80 -0.98
CA ILE A 84 3.23 3.26 -1.04
C ILE A 84 2.38 3.74 0.15
N GLY A 85 1.38 2.97 0.59
CA GLY A 85 0.64 3.26 1.82
C GLY A 85 1.56 3.33 3.03
N THR A 86 2.39 2.29 3.22
CA THR A 86 3.39 2.24 4.28
C THR A 86 4.41 3.37 4.19
N PHE A 87 4.81 3.80 2.99
CA PHE A 87 5.70 4.96 2.82
C PHE A 87 5.10 6.23 3.46
N HIS A 88 3.79 6.49 3.28
CA HIS A 88 3.15 7.63 3.94
C HIS A 88 3.12 7.48 5.45
N GLU A 89 2.82 6.28 5.97
CA GLU A 89 2.85 5.98 7.40
C GLU A 89 4.24 6.25 8.01
N GLU A 90 5.31 5.77 7.35
CA GLU A 90 6.69 5.96 7.80
C GLU A 90 7.12 7.43 7.75
N VAL A 91 6.79 8.17 6.68
CA VAL A 91 7.09 9.61 6.60
C VAL A 91 6.37 10.37 7.71
N LEU A 92 5.08 10.11 7.91
CA LEU A 92 4.30 10.78 8.95
C LEU A 92 4.78 10.39 10.36
N GLY A 93 5.19 9.14 10.55
CA GLY A 93 5.76 8.64 11.80
C GLY A 93 7.16 9.18 12.12
N GLY A 94 7.85 9.82 11.16
CA GLY A 94 9.11 10.50 11.39
C GLY A 94 8.98 11.96 11.83
N ILE A 95 7.76 12.49 11.86
CA ILE A 95 7.50 13.87 12.31
C ILE A 95 7.63 13.91 13.83
N GLU A 96 8.33 14.92 14.35
CA GLU A 96 8.49 15.10 15.79
C GLU A 96 7.14 15.12 16.51
N GLY A 97 7.03 14.34 17.59
CA GLY A 97 5.78 14.19 18.35
C GLY A 97 4.82 13.12 17.82
N PHE A 98 5.15 12.44 16.72
CA PHE A 98 4.35 11.36 16.15
C PHE A 98 5.13 10.04 16.07
N ASN A 99 4.40 8.93 15.99
CA ASN A 99 4.95 7.59 15.77
C ASN A 99 4.01 6.74 14.92
N SER A 100 4.59 5.98 13.99
CA SER A 100 3.86 4.95 13.23
C SER A 100 3.73 3.66 14.04
N GLY A 101 2.56 3.05 14.06
CA GLY A 101 2.23 1.92 14.94
C GLY A 101 1.90 0.63 14.22
N ARG A 102 2.72 0.20 13.26
CA ARG A 102 2.49 -1.08 12.58
C ARG A 102 2.37 -2.18 13.64
N PHE A 103 1.25 -2.91 13.64
CA PHE A 103 0.86 -3.95 14.62
C PHE A 103 0.20 -3.49 15.94
N LEU A 104 0.07 -2.18 16.18
CA LEU A 104 -0.56 -1.63 17.39
C LEU A 104 -2.01 -1.18 17.16
N GLY A 105 -2.56 -1.46 15.98
CA GLY A 105 -3.96 -1.18 15.62
C GLY A 105 -4.21 0.22 15.05
N TYR A 106 -3.20 1.09 14.99
CA TYR A 106 -3.25 2.40 14.34
C TYR A 106 -2.08 2.55 13.35
N ASP A 107 -2.26 3.39 12.34
CA ASP A 107 -1.21 3.66 11.36
C ASP A 107 -0.30 4.81 11.82
N LEU A 108 -0.87 5.79 12.52
CA LEU A 108 -0.16 6.91 13.14
C LEU A 108 -0.80 7.30 14.48
N LYS A 109 0.00 7.72 15.46
CA LYS A 109 -0.48 8.43 16.64
C LYS A 109 0.42 9.61 17.02
N ALA A 110 -0.12 10.54 17.81
CA ALA A 110 0.68 11.50 18.58
C ALA A 110 1.23 10.85 19.86
N ASN A 111 2.38 11.31 20.33
CA ASN A 111 3.08 10.74 21.50
C ASN A 111 2.32 10.94 22.82
N ASP A 112 1.53 12.01 22.89
CA ASP A 112 0.66 12.36 24.01
C ASP A 112 -0.76 11.75 23.89
N ASP A 113 -0.96 10.85 22.91
CA ASP A 113 -2.24 10.21 22.60
C ASP A 113 -3.37 11.19 22.26
N SER A 114 -3.05 12.42 21.85
CA SER A 114 -4.03 13.42 21.39
C SER A 114 -4.57 13.16 19.97
N LEU A 115 -3.93 12.27 19.22
CA LEU A 115 -4.31 11.93 17.85
C LEU A 115 -4.07 10.44 17.55
N PHE A 116 -5.03 9.81 16.87
CA PHE A 116 -4.87 8.50 16.25
C PHE A 116 -5.35 8.56 14.80
N ALA A 117 -4.70 7.83 13.89
CA ALA A 117 -5.11 7.78 12.50
C ALA A 117 -5.05 6.38 11.90
N GLU A 118 -6.00 6.14 10.99
CA GLU A 118 -6.00 5.06 10.01
C GLU A 118 -5.76 5.68 8.64
N ILE A 119 -4.72 5.27 7.93
CA ILE A 119 -4.31 5.83 6.65
C ILE A 119 -4.75 4.90 5.52
N LYS A 120 -5.38 5.48 4.50
CA LYS A 120 -5.68 4.82 3.24
C LYS A 120 -5.05 5.62 2.10
N ASN A 121 -4.33 4.91 1.24
CA ASN A 121 -3.68 5.53 0.10
C ASN A 121 -4.72 6.14 -0.88
N LYS A 122 -5.84 5.45 -1.15
CA LYS A 122 -6.91 5.95 -2.04
C LYS A 122 -8.26 6.00 -1.33
N HIS A 123 -9.12 6.91 -1.77
CA HIS A 123 -10.48 7.09 -1.23
C HIS A 123 -11.43 5.89 -1.44
N ASN A 124 -11.16 5.04 -2.43
CA ASN A 124 -12.01 3.91 -2.82
C ASN A 124 -11.46 2.55 -2.38
N THR A 125 -10.56 2.52 -1.38
CA THR A 125 -9.91 1.28 -0.93
C THR A 125 -10.80 0.46 0.03
N MET A 126 -11.92 1.01 0.51
CA MET A 126 -12.77 0.35 1.49
C MET A 126 -14.11 -0.07 0.90
N ASN A 127 -14.47 -1.34 1.11
CA ASN A 127 -15.86 -1.80 1.05
C ASN A 127 -16.59 -1.42 2.36
N SER A 128 -17.90 -1.63 2.42
CA SER A 128 -18.70 -1.26 3.59
C SER A 128 -18.20 -1.91 4.89
N SER A 129 -17.87 -3.20 4.88
CA SER A 129 -17.34 -3.91 6.06
C SER A 129 -16.02 -3.32 6.57
N SER A 130 -15.10 -2.98 5.67
CA SER A 130 -13.83 -2.36 6.05
C SER A 130 -13.99 -0.92 6.55
N ALA A 131 -14.96 -0.17 6.00
CA ALA A 131 -15.31 1.16 6.50
C ALA A 131 -15.93 1.09 7.90
N GLU A 132 -16.82 0.12 8.14
CA GLU A 132 -17.42 -0.13 9.46
C GLU A 132 -16.35 -0.49 10.49
N SER A 133 -15.47 -1.44 10.17
CA SER A 133 -14.37 -1.84 11.04
C SER A 133 -13.42 -0.69 11.37
N ALA A 134 -13.05 0.11 10.36
CA ALA A 134 -12.20 1.28 10.57
C ALA A 134 -12.89 2.34 11.46
N PHE A 135 -14.18 2.59 11.25
CA PHE A 135 -14.94 3.53 12.08
C PHE A 135 -14.99 3.07 13.54
N GLN A 136 -15.39 1.82 13.78
CA GLN A 136 -15.48 1.27 15.14
C GLN A 136 -14.14 1.32 15.86
N LYS A 137 -13.06 1.02 15.15
CA LYS A 137 -11.69 1.10 15.67
C LYS A 137 -11.31 2.52 16.09
N LEU A 138 -11.53 3.51 15.23
CA LEU A 138 -11.25 4.92 15.55
C LEU A 138 -12.15 5.45 16.68
N ALA A 139 -13.42 5.07 16.71
CA ALA A 139 -14.34 5.42 17.79
C ALA A 139 -13.88 4.83 19.13
N ARG A 140 -13.36 3.60 19.13
CA ARG A 140 -12.76 2.99 20.32
C ARG A 140 -11.54 3.78 20.80
N PHE A 141 -10.58 4.12 19.94
CA PHE A 141 -9.44 4.96 20.32
C PHE A 141 -9.90 6.30 20.92
N ALA A 142 -10.92 6.92 20.32
CA ALA A 142 -11.50 8.18 20.80
C ALA A 142 -12.19 8.08 22.16
N ASN A 143 -12.68 6.89 22.54
CA ASN A 143 -13.32 6.64 23.84
C ASN A 143 -12.29 6.29 24.91
N ASP A 144 -11.34 5.43 24.57
CA ASP A 144 -10.26 4.98 25.47
C ASP A 144 -9.31 6.17 25.79
N ASN A 145 -9.17 7.13 24.87
CA ASN A 145 -8.36 8.33 25.03
C ASN A 145 -9.22 9.59 24.89
N LYS A 146 -9.75 10.10 26.01
CA LYS A 146 -10.79 11.16 26.05
C LYS A 146 -10.42 12.47 25.34
N ASN A 147 -9.12 12.77 25.25
CA ASN A 147 -8.61 13.99 24.62
C ASN A 147 -8.25 13.79 23.13
N SER A 148 -8.37 12.58 22.61
CA SER A 148 -7.90 12.25 21.27
C SER A 148 -8.90 12.65 20.18
N LYS A 149 -8.38 13.14 19.06
CA LYS A 149 -9.12 13.21 17.79
C LYS A 149 -8.62 12.08 16.88
N CYS A 150 -9.57 11.33 16.32
CA CYS A 150 -9.28 10.16 15.51
C CYS A 150 -9.62 10.42 14.04
N TYR A 151 -8.77 9.97 13.12
CA TYR A 151 -8.86 10.32 11.70
C TYR A 151 -8.80 9.10 10.80
N LEU A 152 -9.78 8.96 9.91
CA LEU A 152 -9.59 8.22 8.67
C LEU A 152 -8.98 9.16 7.65
N VAL A 153 -7.75 8.87 7.23
CA VAL A 153 -7.01 9.67 6.27
C VAL A 153 -7.12 9.05 4.89
N GLN A 154 -7.48 9.86 3.90
CA GLN A 154 -7.43 9.49 2.49
C GLN A 154 -6.34 10.31 1.79
N ILE A 155 -5.17 9.71 1.59
CA ILE A 155 -4.03 10.40 0.96
C ILE A 155 -4.45 10.94 -0.41
N LEU A 156 -4.99 10.08 -1.27
CA LEU A 156 -5.54 10.43 -2.59
C LEU A 156 -7.06 10.55 -2.54
N ALA A 157 -7.51 11.65 -1.94
CA ALA A 157 -8.90 12.09 -1.93
C ALA A 157 -9.31 12.78 -3.24
N LYS A 158 -10.61 12.78 -3.57
CA LYS A 158 -11.14 13.51 -4.74
C LYS A 158 -11.12 15.02 -4.59
N LYS A 159 -11.11 15.52 -3.35
CA LYS A 159 -11.13 16.94 -2.97
C LYS A 159 -10.37 17.11 -1.65
N SER A 160 -9.92 18.33 -1.37
CA SER A 160 -9.41 18.72 -0.05
C SER A 160 -10.57 18.86 0.94
N PHE A 161 -10.49 18.22 2.12
CA PHE A 161 -11.50 18.32 3.17
C PHE A 161 -10.99 17.86 4.55
N CYS A 162 -11.66 18.33 5.60
CA CYS A 162 -11.64 17.75 6.93
C CYS A 162 -13.05 17.87 7.51
N LYS A 163 -13.68 16.76 7.87
CA LYS A 163 -15.04 16.76 8.42
C LYS A 163 -15.25 15.60 9.38
N LYS A 164 -16.27 15.70 10.24
CA LYS A 164 -16.70 14.55 11.04
C LYS A 164 -17.05 13.39 10.14
N TRP A 165 -16.70 12.18 10.56
CA TRP A 165 -17.10 10.98 9.83
C TRP A 165 -18.51 10.60 10.27
N GLU A 166 -19.46 10.93 9.41
CA GLU A 166 -20.88 10.57 9.53
C GLU A 166 -21.24 9.75 8.29
N ALA A 167 -21.70 8.52 8.47
CA ALA A 167 -22.02 7.61 7.36
C ALA A 167 -23.08 6.58 7.75
N ILE A 168 -23.89 6.18 6.78
CA ILE A 168 -24.71 4.97 6.87
C ILE A 168 -23.89 3.82 6.27
N ILE A 169 -23.54 2.83 7.07
CA ILE A 169 -22.73 1.68 6.65
C ILE A 169 -23.55 0.42 6.95
N ASN A 170 -23.80 -0.39 5.92
CA ASN A 170 -24.63 -1.60 6.03
C ASN A 170 -26.01 -1.35 6.68
N GLY A 171 -26.64 -0.19 6.39
CA GLY A 171 -27.94 0.19 6.94
C GLY A 171 -27.91 0.75 8.36
N LYS A 172 -26.74 0.87 9.00
CA LYS A 172 -26.57 1.44 10.34
C LYS A 172 -25.88 2.79 10.28
N GLU A 173 -26.38 3.74 11.07
CA GLU A 173 -25.75 5.05 11.22
C GLU A 173 -24.52 4.98 12.12
N TYR A 174 -23.44 5.58 11.65
CA TYR A 174 -22.17 5.69 12.36
C TYR A 174 -21.77 7.17 12.44
N SER A 175 -21.61 7.65 13.68
CA SER A 175 -21.15 9.00 13.99
C SER A 175 -20.45 9.03 15.35
N HIS A 176 -19.47 9.92 15.51
CA HIS A 176 -18.75 10.11 16.77
C HIS A 176 -18.17 11.53 16.82
N SER A 177 -18.30 12.22 17.95
CA SER A 177 -17.94 13.64 18.09
C SER A 177 -16.45 13.95 17.85
N ARG A 178 -15.60 12.94 18.01
CA ARG A 178 -14.13 13.01 17.87
C ARG A 178 -13.55 12.17 16.72
N VAL A 179 -14.39 11.58 15.86
CA VAL A 179 -13.91 10.81 14.68
C VAL A 179 -14.17 11.61 13.40
N TYR A 180 -13.12 11.75 12.59
CA TYR A 180 -13.08 12.57 11.39
C TYR A 180 -12.65 11.75 10.19
N ILE A 181 -13.03 12.23 9.01
CA ILE A 181 -12.43 11.84 7.74
C ILE A 181 -11.74 13.07 7.14
N ILE A 182 -10.52 12.87 6.64
CA ILE A 182 -9.64 13.97 6.23
C ILE A 182 -8.84 13.60 4.98
N SER A 183 -8.65 14.55 4.07
CA SER A 183 -7.80 14.38 2.90
C SER A 183 -6.31 14.48 3.25
N GLY A 184 -5.45 13.85 2.46
CA GLY A 184 -4.01 13.80 2.71
C GLY A 184 -3.37 15.18 2.88
N ASP A 185 -3.72 16.15 2.03
CA ASP A 185 -3.19 17.51 2.12
C ASP A 185 -3.52 18.22 3.45
N GLN A 186 -4.77 18.05 3.92
CA GLN A 186 -5.22 18.59 5.21
C GLN A 186 -4.59 17.84 6.38
N PHE A 187 -4.43 16.52 6.27
CA PHE A 187 -3.81 15.71 7.33
C PHE A 187 -2.32 16.00 7.48
N TYR A 188 -1.57 16.07 6.38
CA TYR A 188 -0.17 16.52 6.40
C TYR A 188 -0.06 17.93 6.99
N THR A 189 -0.97 18.85 6.65
CA THR A 189 -1.01 20.19 7.25
C THR A 189 -1.27 20.13 8.76
N LEU A 190 -2.20 19.29 9.20
CA LEU A 190 -2.56 19.12 10.60
C LEU A 190 -1.38 18.64 11.44
N VAL A 191 -0.67 17.60 11.00
CA VAL A 191 0.40 16.98 11.79
C VAL A 191 1.72 17.74 11.72
N THR A 192 2.01 18.43 10.61
CA THR A 192 3.24 19.22 10.46
C THR A 192 3.11 20.67 10.91
N GLY A 193 1.88 21.20 11.01
CA GLY A 193 1.62 22.63 11.15
C GLY A 193 1.88 23.45 9.88
N LYS A 194 2.23 22.82 8.74
CA LYS A 194 2.65 23.50 7.50
C LYS A 194 1.62 23.32 6.38
N LYS A 195 1.04 24.43 5.91
CA LYS A 195 -0.08 24.49 4.92
C LYS A 195 0.14 23.72 3.60
N LYS A 196 1.38 23.47 3.20
CA LYS A 196 1.74 22.84 1.91
C LYS A 196 2.65 21.63 2.07
N ALA A 197 2.65 20.99 3.25
CA ALA A 197 3.57 19.88 3.55
C ALA A 197 3.52 18.75 2.52
N LEU A 198 2.32 18.27 2.13
CA LEU A 198 2.19 17.22 1.12
C LEU A 198 2.73 17.64 -0.27
N PHE A 199 2.54 18.92 -0.63
CA PHE A 199 3.08 19.47 -1.89
C PHE A 199 4.60 19.49 -1.87
N TYR A 200 5.22 19.93 -0.77
CA TYR A 200 6.68 19.98 -0.65
C TYR A 200 7.30 18.58 -0.62
N LEU A 201 6.64 17.60 0.03
CA LEU A 201 7.03 16.20 -0.09
C LEU A 201 7.01 15.74 -1.55
N TYR A 202 5.90 15.94 -2.26
CA TYR A 202 5.80 15.57 -3.67
C TYR A 202 6.90 16.22 -4.54
N LYS A 203 7.18 17.50 -4.32
CA LYS A 203 8.21 18.25 -5.06
C LYS A 203 9.64 17.80 -4.75
N SER A 204 9.92 17.34 -3.54
CA SER A 204 11.25 16.92 -3.13
C SER A 204 11.59 15.48 -3.55
N LEU A 205 10.56 14.62 -3.69
CA LEU A 205 10.71 13.20 -4.03
C LEU A 205 11.65 12.93 -5.22
N PRO A 206 11.54 13.58 -6.40
CA PRO A 206 12.43 13.30 -7.52
C PRO A 206 13.92 13.48 -7.17
N ASN A 207 14.25 14.54 -6.44
CA ASN A 207 15.64 14.82 -6.05
C ASN A 207 16.10 13.82 -4.98
N ALA A 208 15.29 13.57 -3.95
CA ALA A 208 15.61 12.62 -2.89
C ALA A 208 15.79 11.19 -3.44
N ILE A 209 14.94 10.78 -4.38
CA ILE A 209 15.05 9.48 -5.07
C ILE A 209 16.32 9.42 -5.90
N ASN A 210 16.65 10.46 -6.67
CA ASN A 210 17.88 10.48 -7.48
C ASN A 210 19.13 10.38 -6.61
N ASP A 211 19.16 11.10 -5.49
CA ASP A 211 20.29 11.06 -4.56
C ASP A 211 20.38 9.69 -3.85
N PHE A 212 19.25 9.12 -3.46
CA PHE A 212 19.19 7.74 -2.97
C PHE A 212 19.73 6.74 -4.01
N LEU A 213 19.26 6.78 -5.25
CA LEU A 213 19.68 5.85 -6.30
C LEU A 213 21.17 5.95 -6.63
N LYS A 214 21.77 7.15 -6.56
CA LYS A 214 23.23 7.31 -6.69
C LYS A 214 24.01 6.66 -5.55
N SER A 215 23.40 6.51 -4.37
CA SER A 215 24.03 5.87 -3.21
C SER A 215 23.91 4.34 -3.23
N VAL A 216 23.03 3.79 -4.06
CA VAL A 216 22.82 2.33 -4.18
C VAL A 216 23.69 1.79 -5.31
N SER A 217 24.48 0.75 -5.04
CA SER A 217 25.19 0.00 -6.09
C SER A 217 24.21 -0.80 -6.94
N GLU A 218 24.45 -0.93 -8.25
CA GLU A 218 23.65 -1.77 -9.15
C GLU A 218 23.66 -3.25 -8.69
N GLU A 219 22.64 -3.66 -7.94
CA GLU A 219 22.34 -5.09 -7.79
C GLU A 219 21.76 -5.58 -9.11
N LYS A 220 22.47 -6.51 -9.78
CA LYS A 220 21.93 -7.23 -10.93
C LYS A 220 20.65 -7.95 -10.50
N LEU A 221 19.53 -7.54 -11.09
CA LEU A 221 18.26 -8.22 -10.92
C LEU A 221 18.33 -9.56 -11.63
N ASN A 222 18.27 -10.65 -10.86
CA ASN A 222 17.89 -11.94 -11.41
C ASN A 222 16.38 -11.90 -11.65
N GLU A 223 15.98 -11.75 -12.92
CA GLU A 223 14.59 -11.91 -13.31
C GLU A 223 14.20 -13.38 -13.15
N ASN A 224 13.33 -13.67 -12.18
CA ASN A 224 12.69 -14.98 -12.09
C ASN A 224 11.74 -15.14 -13.28
N ASN A 225 12.07 -16.04 -14.20
CA ASN A 225 11.25 -16.29 -15.38
C ASN A 225 10.14 -17.32 -15.08
N ILE A 226 9.16 -16.92 -14.27
CA ILE A 226 8.01 -17.76 -13.90
C ILE A 226 7.26 -18.24 -15.12
N LEU A 227 7.16 -17.40 -16.16
CA LEU A 227 6.53 -17.80 -17.41
C LEU A 227 7.26 -19.02 -17.99
N SER A 228 8.59 -19.02 -18.03
CA SER A 228 9.34 -20.20 -18.48
C SER A 228 9.11 -21.43 -17.62
N GLU A 229 8.97 -21.28 -16.29
CA GLU A 229 8.67 -22.40 -15.40
C GLU A 229 7.27 -22.99 -15.66
N ILE A 230 6.25 -22.14 -15.81
CA ILE A 230 4.88 -22.57 -16.09
C ILE A 230 4.80 -23.18 -17.49
N SER A 231 5.37 -22.53 -18.51
CA SER A 231 5.39 -23.04 -19.88
C SER A 231 6.12 -24.38 -19.99
N LYS A 232 7.21 -24.58 -19.23
CA LYS A 232 7.87 -25.88 -19.16
C LYS A 232 6.98 -26.93 -18.52
N SER A 233 6.38 -26.61 -17.37
CA SER A 233 5.44 -27.51 -16.66
C SER A 233 4.25 -27.92 -17.55
N ALA A 234 3.66 -26.96 -18.28
CA ALA A 234 2.57 -27.21 -19.21
C ALA A 234 2.99 -28.17 -20.32
N LYS A 235 4.17 -27.95 -20.92
CA LYS A 235 4.73 -28.86 -21.95
C LYS A 235 4.99 -30.27 -21.40
N ASP A 236 5.64 -30.36 -20.24
CA ASP A 236 6.00 -31.64 -19.60
C ASP A 236 4.76 -32.47 -19.26
N ASN A 237 3.62 -31.81 -19.01
CA ASN A 237 2.35 -32.45 -18.70
C ASN A 237 1.34 -32.52 -19.87
N ASN A 238 1.72 -32.04 -21.06
CA ASN A 238 0.84 -31.97 -22.25
C ASN A 238 -0.44 -31.11 -22.06
N ARG A 239 -0.32 -30.03 -21.28
CA ARG A 239 -1.38 -29.04 -21.03
C ARG A 239 -1.16 -27.76 -21.83
N THR A 240 -2.25 -27.02 -22.04
CA THR A 240 -2.14 -25.58 -22.30
C THR A 240 -1.58 -24.88 -21.06
N ILE A 241 -1.08 -23.66 -21.22
CA ILE A 241 -0.58 -22.91 -20.06
C ILE A 241 -1.74 -22.57 -19.11
N LEU A 242 -2.92 -22.29 -19.66
CA LEU A 242 -4.12 -22.01 -18.86
C LEU A 242 -4.60 -23.26 -18.10
N ASP A 243 -4.56 -24.44 -18.72
CA ASP A 243 -4.91 -25.71 -18.06
C ASP A 243 -3.88 -26.09 -17.00
N GLU A 244 -2.60 -25.83 -17.22
CA GLU A 244 -1.55 -26.05 -16.22
C GLU A 244 -1.76 -25.16 -14.99
N ILE A 245 -2.02 -23.87 -15.19
CA ILE A 245 -2.39 -22.94 -14.10
C ILE A 245 -3.63 -23.45 -13.37
N THR A 246 -4.64 -23.90 -14.12
CA THR A 246 -5.90 -24.36 -13.55
C THR A 246 -5.69 -25.63 -12.72
N PHE A 247 -4.91 -26.58 -13.24
CA PHE A 247 -4.55 -27.80 -12.55
C PHE A 247 -3.76 -27.50 -11.26
N GLU A 248 -2.68 -26.73 -11.32
CA GLU A 248 -1.87 -26.43 -10.14
C GLU A 248 -2.62 -25.64 -9.07
N ASN A 249 -3.55 -24.79 -9.51
CA ASN A 249 -4.33 -23.95 -8.63
C ASN A 249 -5.52 -24.70 -8.01
N PHE A 250 -6.07 -25.71 -8.69
CA PHE A 250 -7.33 -26.35 -8.33
C PHE A 250 -7.33 -27.89 -8.39
N LEU A 251 -6.17 -28.56 -8.43
CA LEU A 251 -6.07 -30.04 -8.51
C LEU A 251 -6.98 -30.78 -7.53
N TYR A 252 -7.16 -30.24 -6.33
CA TYR A 252 -7.96 -30.82 -5.27
C TYR A 252 -9.47 -30.49 -5.36
N TYR A 253 -9.90 -29.75 -6.39
CA TYR A 253 -11.31 -29.49 -6.69
C TYR A 253 -11.86 -30.66 -7.50
N LYS A 254 -13.13 -31.02 -7.25
CA LYS A 254 -13.76 -32.19 -7.89
C LYS A 254 -13.72 -32.06 -9.42
N GLY A 255 -13.08 -33.03 -10.08
CA GLY A 255 -13.00 -33.14 -11.54
C GLY A 255 -11.84 -32.37 -12.19
N PHE A 256 -11.11 -31.55 -11.43
CA PHE A 256 -9.95 -30.81 -11.95
C PHE A 256 -8.69 -31.69 -12.06
N ASP A 257 -8.66 -32.83 -11.37
CA ASP A 257 -7.68 -33.91 -11.55
C ASP A 257 -7.69 -34.50 -12.96
N ARG A 258 -8.78 -34.29 -13.71
CA ARG A 258 -8.96 -34.78 -15.10
C ARG A 258 -8.41 -33.83 -16.16
N LEU A 259 -7.92 -32.64 -15.79
CA LEU A 259 -7.28 -31.72 -16.72
C LEU A 259 -5.97 -32.37 -17.23
N LYS A 260 -5.99 -32.71 -18.51
CA LYS A 260 -4.88 -33.33 -19.23
C LYS A 260 -4.09 -32.31 -20.01
#